data_AF-A0A947R102-F1
#
_entry.id   AF-A0A947R102-F1
#
_cell.length_a   1.000
_cell.length_b   1.000
_cell.length_c   1.000
_cell.angle_alpha   90.00
_cell.angle_beta   90.00
_cell.angle_gamma   90.00
#
_symmetry.space_group_name_H-M   'P 1'
#
loop_
_entity.id
_entity.type
_entity.pdbx_description
1 polymer ?
#
loop_
_entity_poly.entity_id
_entity_poly.type
_entity_poly.pdbx_seq_one_letter_code
_entity_poly.pdbx_strand_id
1 'polypeptide(L)'
;MTMTIGRSMRLRPVKVMIKTKDGHAITGQINLGTKDRLSDMFIQSGDKFIIILKATFDSEETKEVMILNMDYIAWVEPVAEDREFNEHLYQKGAQKLSY
;
A
#
# COMPACT_ATOMS: atom_id res chain seq x y z
N MET A 1 -31.15 -18.63 -11.18
CA MET A 1 -30.35 -18.58 -9.93
C MET A 1 -29.19 -17.63 -10.20
N THR A 2 -29.30 -16.38 -9.76
CA THR A 2 -28.32 -15.34 -10.12
C THR A 2 -27.24 -15.31 -9.04
N MET A 3 -26.03 -15.76 -9.36
CA MET A 3 -24.88 -15.65 -8.47
C MET A 3 -24.37 -14.21 -8.51
N THR A 4 -24.55 -13.47 -7.42
CA THR A 4 -23.90 -12.17 -7.23
C THR A 4 -22.42 -12.42 -6.99
N ILE A 5 -21.60 -12.20 -8.02
CA ILE A 5 -20.14 -12.26 -7.90
C ILE A 5 -19.74 -11.17 -6.90
N GLY A 6 -19.19 -11.57 -5.74
CA GLY A 6 -18.85 -10.67 -4.65
C GLY A 6 -17.92 -9.53 -5.09
N ARG A 7 -18.10 -8.35 -4.48
CA ARG A 7 -17.34 -7.12 -4.73
C ARG A 7 -15.87 -7.42 -5.08
N SER A 8 -15.48 -7.08 -6.31
CA SER A 8 -14.07 -7.00 -6.73
C SER A 8 -13.30 -6.14 -5.72
N MET A 9 -12.35 -6.75 -5.01
CA MET A 9 -11.45 -6.02 -4.11
C MET A 9 -10.50 -5.19 -4.98
N ARG A 10 -10.70 -3.88 -4.99
CA ARG A 10 -9.77 -2.96 -5.67
C ARG A 10 -8.49 -2.87 -4.86
N LEU A 11 -7.39 -3.34 -5.44
CA LEU A 11 -6.05 -3.10 -4.90
C LEU A 11 -5.65 -1.66 -5.22
N ARG A 12 -5.34 -0.89 -4.18
CA ARG A 12 -4.70 0.43 -4.27
C ARG A 12 -3.40 0.39 -3.47
N PRO A 13 -2.32 -0.19 -4.03
CA PRO A 13 -1.03 -0.21 -3.38
C PRO A 13 -0.46 1.20 -3.30
N VAL A 14 -0.02 1.61 -2.12
CA VAL A 14 0.68 2.88 -1.90
C VAL A 14 2.02 2.55 -1.23
N LYS A 15 3.10 3.10 -1.77
CA LYS A 15 4.43 2.98 -1.15
C LYS A 15 4.47 3.77 0.15
N VAL A 16 4.99 3.14 1.20
CA VAL A 16 5.11 3.72 2.52
C VAL A 16 6.47 3.45 3.13
N MET A 17 6.87 4.34 4.04
CA MET A 17 7.92 4.09 5.00
C MET A 17 7.29 4.07 6.39
N ILE A 18 7.59 3.02 7.14
CA ILE A 18 7.13 2.79 8.50
C ILE A 18 8.38 2.82 9.37
N LYS A 19 8.38 3.56 10.48
CA LYS A 19 9.32 3.21 11.56
C LYS A 19 8.59 2.54 12.71
N THR A 20 9.25 1.53 13.22
CA THR A 20 8.85 0.75 14.37
C THR A 20 9.34 1.40 15.66
N LYS A 21 8.73 1.06 16.79
CA LYS A 21 9.05 1.61 18.12
C LYS A 21 10.46 1.27 18.60
N ASP A 22 11.06 0.22 18.06
CA ASP A 22 12.44 -0.21 18.30
C ASP A 22 13.47 0.55 17.43
N GLY A 23 13.03 1.43 16.53
CA GLY A 23 13.88 2.31 15.74
C GLY A 23 14.18 1.83 14.32
N HIS A 24 13.75 0.63 13.96
CA HIS A 24 13.93 0.08 12.61
C HIS A 24 13.02 0.76 11.58
N ALA A 25 13.42 0.71 10.31
CA ALA A 25 12.68 1.25 9.18
C ALA A 25 12.23 0.13 8.23
N ILE A 26 10.94 0.12 7.90
CA ILE A 26 10.35 -0.79 6.94
C ILE A 26 9.83 0.03 5.77
N THR A 27 10.24 -0.32 4.57
CA THR A 27 9.69 0.24 3.34
C THR A 27 8.90 -0.82 2.60
N GLY A 28 7.82 -0.44 1.92
CA GLY A 28 7.01 -1.40 1.18
C GLY A 28 5.72 -0.79 0.67
N GLN A 29 4.76 -1.61 0.28
CA GLN A 29 3.46 -1.17 -0.22
C GLN A 29 2.33 -1.67 0.68
N ILE A 30 1.42 -0.76 1.06
CA ILE A 30 0.19 -1.11 1.77
C ILE A 30 -0.99 -0.95 0.82
N ASN A 31 -1.94 -1.87 0.90
CA ASN A 31 -3.19 -1.76 0.17
C ASN A 31 -4.20 -0.88 0.93
N LEU A 32 -4.46 0.33 0.42
CA LEU A 32 -5.48 1.21 1.00
C LEU A 32 -6.92 0.75 0.69
N GLY A 33 -7.11 -0.13 -0.30
CA GLY A 33 -8.43 -0.61 -0.70
C GLY A 33 -9.37 0.55 -1.05
N THR A 34 -10.48 0.68 -0.31
CA THR A 34 -11.46 1.76 -0.48
C THR A 34 -11.19 2.99 0.39
N LYS A 35 -10.15 2.97 1.24
CA LYS A 35 -9.82 4.10 2.13
C LYS A 35 -9.01 5.15 1.37
N ASP A 36 -9.34 6.42 1.58
CA ASP A 36 -8.70 7.52 0.85
C ASP A 36 -7.41 8.01 1.51
N ARG A 37 -7.28 7.84 2.82
CA ARG A 37 -6.09 8.26 3.55
C ARG A 37 -5.40 7.09 4.22
N LEU A 38 -4.08 7.17 4.29
CA LEU A 38 -3.26 6.22 5.01
C LEU A 38 -3.62 6.19 6.50
N SER A 39 -3.89 7.35 7.11
CA SER A 39 -4.33 7.46 8.50
C SER A 39 -5.60 6.65 8.80
N ASP A 40 -6.52 6.56 7.84
CA ASP A 40 -7.81 5.87 8.04
C ASP A 40 -7.61 4.36 8.24
N MET A 41 -6.47 3.81 7.79
CA MET A 41 -6.11 2.42 8.06
C MET A 41 -5.74 2.15 9.51
N PHE A 42 -5.28 3.15 10.25
CA PHE A 42 -4.76 3.00 11.60
C PHE A 42 -5.75 3.47 12.69
N ILE A 43 -6.76 4.26 12.31
CA ILE A 43 -7.74 4.82 13.26
C ILE A 43 -8.97 3.91 13.41
N GLN A 44 -9.39 3.24 12.33
CA GLN A 44 -10.69 2.54 12.26
C GLN A 44 -10.60 1.02 12.16
N SER A 45 -9.40 0.43 12.20
CA SER A 45 -9.25 -1.02 12.13
C SER A 45 -9.38 -1.65 13.52
N GLY A 46 -10.33 -2.58 13.67
CA GLY A 46 -10.26 -3.57 14.77
C GLY A 46 -9.08 -4.54 14.60
N ASP A 47 -8.47 -4.55 13.42
CA ASP A 47 -7.33 -5.40 13.08
C ASP A 47 -6.03 -4.81 13.61
N LYS A 48 -5.29 -5.64 14.37
CA LYS A 48 -3.96 -5.28 14.90
C LYS A 48 -2.83 -5.48 13.91
N PHE A 49 -3.09 -6.06 12.75
CA PHE A 49 -2.05 -6.44 11.79
C PHE A 49 -2.29 -5.77 10.43
N ILE A 50 -1.21 -5.33 9.80
CA ILE A 50 -1.19 -4.89 8.41
C ILE A 50 -0.35 -5.82 7.56
N ILE A 51 -0.73 -5.92 6.28
CA ILE A 51 0.06 -6.61 5.26
C ILE A 51 0.84 -5.55 4.47
N ILE A 52 2.15 -5.75 4.41
CA ILE A 52 3.09 -4.95 3.64
C ILE A 52 3.61 -5.83 2.51
N LEU A 53 3.41 -5.40 1.27
CA LEU A 53 3.91 -6.07 0.08
C LEU A 53 5.29 -5.52 -0.27
N LYS A 54 6.18 -6.38 -0.79
CA LYS A 54 7.55 -6.03 -1.18
C LYS A 54 8.27 -5.27 -0.04
N ALA A 55 8.16 -5.82 1.17
CA ALA A 55 8.67 -5.21 2.38
C ALA A 55 10.20 -5.34 2.44
N THR A 56 10.88 -4.24 2.69
CA THR A 56 12.33 -4.20 2.94
C THR A 56 12.56 -3.67 4.34
N PHE A 57 13.23 -4.46 5.17
CA PHE A 57 13.53 -4.14 6.57
C PHE A 57 14.98 -3.66 6.65
N ASP A 58 15.25 -2.45 7.16
CA ASP A 58 16.58 -1.90 7.39
C ASP A 58 17.57 -1.99 6.20
N SER A 59 17.05 -1.92 4.97
CA SER A 59 17.82 -2.09 3.72
C SER A 59 18.41 -3.50 3.51
N GLU A 60 17.91 -4.49 4.24
CA GLU A 60 18.22 -5.91 4.05
C GLU A 60 17.41 -6.51 2.88
N GLU A 61 17.30 -7.83 2.84
CA GLU A 61 16.57 -8.57 1.81
C GLU A 61 15.08 -8.18 1.75
N THR A 62 14.60 -7.88 0.54
CA THR A 62 13.18 -7.61 0.30
C THR A 62 12.37 -8.90 0.42
N LYS A 63 11.42 -8.92 1.35
CA LYS A 63 10.41 -9.99 1.50
C LYS A 63 9.18 -9.66 0.67
N GLU A 64 8.63 -10.66 -0.01
CA GLU A 64 7.46 -10.45 -0.86
C GLU A 64 6.22 -10.00 -0.06
N VAL A 65 6.04 -10.56 1.14
CA VAL A 65 4.96 -10.20 2.06
C VAL A 65 5.49 -10.17 3.49
N MET A 66 5.15 -9.11 4.23
CA MET A 66 5.39 -8.97 5.66
C MET A 66 4.08 -8.65 6.38
N ILE A 67 3.85 -9.31 7.51
CA ILE A 67 2.73 -9.01 8.41
C ILE A 67 3.30 -8.25 9.61
N LEU A 68 2.82 -7.03 9.83
CA LEU A 68 3.31 -6.17 10.91
C LEU A 68 2.19 -5.87 11.90
N ASN A 69 2.49 -6.00 13.20
CA ASN A 69 1.58 -5.58 14.25
C ASN A 69 1.62 -4.04 14.40
N MET A 70 0.47 -3.40 14.29
CA MET A 70 0.30 -1.95 14.40
C MET A 70 0.70 -1.40 15.76
N ASP A 71 0.59 -2.20 16.83
CA ASP A 71 1.01 -1.80 18.18
C ASP A 71 2.53 -1.52 18.25
N TYR A 72 3.32 -1.99 17.29
CA TYR A 72 4.76 -1.75 17.18
C TYR A 72 5.14 -0.62 16.22
N ILE A 73 4.16 0.00 15.56
CA ILE A 73 4.39 1.13 14.67
C ILE A 73 4.55 2.41 15.51
N ALA A 74 5.62 3.15 15.26
CA ALA A 74 5.81 4.49 15.84
C ALA A 74 5.21 5.57 14.92
N TRP A 75 5.44 5.46 13.62
CA TRP A 75 4.86 6.35 12.61
C TRP A 75 4.91 5.73 11.21
N VAL A 76 4.11 6.26 10.31
CA VAL A 76 4.04 5.86 8.89
C VAL A 76 3.91 7.09 8.02
N GLU A 77 4.62 7.13 6.90
CA GLU A 77 4.43 8.13 5.85
C GLU A 77 4.32 7.49 4.45
N PRO A 78 3.60 8.13 3.53
CA PRO A 78 3.68 7.78 2.12
C PRO A 78 5.04 8.20 1.55
N VAL A 79 5.70 7.29 0.84
CA VAL A 79 6.87 7.65 0.03
C VAL A 79 6.33 8.24 -1.27
N ALA A 80 6.71 9.48 -1.57
CA ALA A 80 6.34 10.11 -2.83
C ALA A 80 6.78 9.21 -3.99
N GLU A 81 5.83 8.74 -4.78
CA GLU A 81 6.16 8.09 -6.04
C GLU A 81 6.67 9.17 -7.00
N ASP A 82 7.83 8.95 -7.60
CA ASP A 82 8.35 9.78 -8.68
C ASP A 82 7.25 9.98 -9.72
N ARG A 83 6.81 11.22 -9.89
CA ARG A 83 5.71 11.61 -10.79
C ARG A 83 5.90 11.12 -12.23
N GLU A 84 7.14 10.85 -12.63
CA GLU A 84 7.52 10.43 -13.98
C GLU A 84 6.92 9.08 -14.41
N PHE A 85 6.69 8.14 -13.49
CA PHE A 85 6.14 6.82 -13.86
C PHE A 85 4.65 6.89 -14.25
N ASN A 86 3.89 7.81 -13.66
CA ASN A 86 2.45 7.92 -13.90
C ASN A 86 2.14 8.65 -15.22
N GLU A 87 2.96 9.60 -15.66
CA GLU A 87 2.76 10.31 -16.92
C GLU A 87 2.80 9.37 -18.14
N HIS A 88 3.66 8.36 -18.14
CA HIS A 88 3.75 7.39 -19.24
C HIS A 88 2.50 6.50 -19.35
N LEU A 89 1.82 6.23 -18.24
CA LEU A 89 0.57 5.46 -18.21
C LEU A 89 -0.64 6.29 -18.65
N TYR A 90 -0.66 7.59 -18.34
CA TYR A 90 -1.67 8.52 -18.86
C TYR A 90 -1.59 8.67 -20.39
N GLN A 91 -0.38 8.75 -20.95
CA GLN A 91 -0.19 8.85 -22.40
C GLN A 91 -0.61 7.58 -23.14
N LYS A 92 -0.32 6.39 -22.58
CA LYS A 92 -0.74 5.10 -23.16
C LYS A 92 -2.26 4.85 -23.06
N GLY A 93 -2.92 5.39 -22.04
CA GLY A 93 -4.38 5.33 -21.91
C GLY A 93 -5.11 6.21 -22.93
N ALA A 94 -4.57 7.40 -23.21
CA ALA A 94 -5.17 8.34 -24.16
C ALA A 94 -5.09 7.86 -25.63
N GLN A 95 -4.05 7.13 -25.99
CA GLN A 95 -3.86 6.62 -27.36
C GLN A 95 -4.79 5.45 -27.73
N LYS A 96 -5.42 4.80 -26.75
CA LYS A 96 -6.25 3.60 -26.97
C LYS A 96 -7.74 3.88 -27.16
N LEU A 97 -8.15 5.16 -27.16
CA LEU A 97 -9.53 5.62 -27.36
C LEU A 97 -9.77 6.33 -28.69
N SER A 98 -8.77 6.35 -29.57
CA SER A 98 -8.85 6.94 -30.90
C SER A 98 -8.69 5.88 -31.98
N TYR A 99 -9.64 4.94 -32.07
CA TYR A 99 -9.95 4.14 -33.25
C TYR A 99 -11.41 3.68 -33.21
#